data_AF-A0A4S2UV15-F1
#
_entry.id   AF-A0A4S2UV15-F1
#
_cell.length_a   1.000
_cell.length_b   1.000
_cell.length_c   1.000
_cell.angle_alpha   90.00
_cell.angle_beta   90.00
_cell.angle_gamma   90.00
#
_symmetry.space_group_name_H-M   'P 1'
#
loop_
_entity.id
_entity.type
_entity.pdbx_description
1 polymer ?
#
loop_
_entity_poly.entity_id
_entity_poly.type
_entity_poly.pdbx_seq_one_letter_code
_entity_poly.pdbx_strand_id
1 'polypeptide(L)'
;MTAAQESPAPQPDPHPPLHEDRLDYTPTARSVTLCRRRAARLVAEWGHPESAGEAALLVSELATNALMHGCMRGRLFRVRLVLTTATLRIEVGDPRGERLPGLREAGADDCYGRGLLIVDRIADRWGVEPQTVGKTVFAELALRPLLTGPQRS
;
A
#
# COMPACT_ATOMS: atom_id res chain seq x y z
N MET A 1 -27.24 6.22 21.56
CA MET A 1 -25.85 6.70 21.42
C MET A 1 -24.97 5.52 21.03
N THR A 2 -24.51 5.52 19.79
CA THR A 2 -23.18 5.05 19.31
C THR A 2 -23.25 5.27 17.80
N ALA A 3 -22.73 6.41 17.37
CA ALA A 3 -22.70 6.81 15.97
C ALA A 3 -21.84 5.81 15.20
N ALA A 4 -22.43 5.15 14.21
CA ALA A 4 -21.67 4.49 13.16
C ALA A 4 -20.88 5.59 12.45
N GLN A 5 -19.54 5.55 12.57
CA GLN A 5 -18.69 6.38 11.73
C GLN A 5 -18.83 5.85 10.30
N GLU A 6 -19.73 6.46 9.54
CA GLU A 6 -19.75 6.35 8.08
C GLU A 6 -18.38 6.80 7.57
N SER A 7 -17.56 5.85 7.12
CA SER A 7 -16.35 6.17 6.36
C SER A 7 -16.77 6.95 5.11
N PRO A 8 -16.25 8.17 4.90
CA PRO A 8 -16.61 8.93 3.71
C PRO A 8 -16.17 8.14 2.47
N ALA A 9 -16.98 8.23 1.40
CA ALA A 9 -16.63 7.74 0.07
C ALA A 9 -15.20 8.18 -0.31
N PRO A 10 -14.45 7.39 -1.12
CA PRO A 10 -13.08 7.73 -1.48
C PRO A 10 -13.07 9.11 -2.12
N GLN A 11 -12.62 10.10 -1.36
CA GLN A 11 -12.39 11.43 -1.90
C GLN A 11 -11.18 11.26 -2.83
N PRO A 12 -11.31 11.59 -4.13
CA PRO A 12 -10.14 11.64 -4.99
C PRO A 12 -9.15 12.60 -4.33
N ASP A 13 -7.89 12.17 -4.22
CA ASP A 13 -6.83 13.00 -3.66
C ASP A 13 -6.91 14.41 -4.28
N PRO A 14 -6.93 15.49 -3.46
CA PRO A 14 -7.14 16.86 -3.93
C PRO A 14 -5.99 17.38 -4.82
N HIS A 15 -4.94 16.58 -5.00
CA HIS A 15 -3.79 16.89 -5.85
C HIS A 15 -3.71 15.89 -7.01
N PRO A 16 -3.61 16.35 -8.26
CA PRO A 16 -3.40 15.46 -9.38
C PRO A 16 -2.11 14.65 -9.18
N PRO A 17 -2.10 13.35 -9.54
CA PRO A 17 -0.92 12.53 -9.38
C PRO A 17 0.22 13.09 -10.23
N LEU A 18 1.38 13.28 -9.62
CA LEU A 18 2.62 13.64 -10.32
C LEU A 18 3.15 12.43 -11.09
N HIS A 19 3.09 11.26 -10.46
CA HIS A 19 3.45 10.00 -11.06
C HIS A 19 2.47 8.90 -10.63
N GLU A 20 2.19 7.98 -11.54
CA GLU A 20 1.39 6.80 -11.24
C GLU A 20 2.00 5.57 -11.91
N ASP A 21 2.01 4.45 -11.19
CA ASP A 21 2.28 3.12 -11.74
C ASP A 21 1.19 2.15 -11.28
N ARG A 22 0.77 1.27 -12.18
CA ARG A 22 -0.26 0.26 -11.89
C ARG A 22 0.06 -1.03 -12.64
N LEU A 23 0.16 -2.13 -11.91
CA LEU A 23 0.43 -3.45 -12.50
C LEU A 23 -0.31 -4.58 -11.77
N ASP A 24 -0.76 -5.55 -12.55
CA ASP A 24 -1.43 -6.75 -12.05
C ASP A 24 -0.42 -7.91 -11.97
N TYR A 25 -0.47 -8.66 -10.88
CA TYR A 25 0.49 -9.71 -10.53
C TYR A 25 -0.21 -11.03 -10.22
N THR A 26 0.43 -12.14 -10.59
CA THR A 26 0.01 -13.47 -10.15
C THR A 26 0.30 -13.64 -8.66
N PRO A 27 -0.55 -14.32 -7.88
CA PRO A 27 -0.38 -14.47 -6.44
C PRO A 27 0.71 -15.51 -6.13
N THR A 28 1.97 -15.10 -6.23
CA THR A 28 3.15 -15.94 -5.94
C THR A 28 4.16 -15.15 -5.09
N ALA A 29 5.01 -15.86 -4.34
CA ALA A 29 6.10 -15.22 -3.58
C ALA A 29 7.10 -14.48 -4.49
N ARG A 30 7.28 -14.95 -5.74
CA ARG A 30 8.08 -14.25 -6.75
C ARG A 30 7.48 -12.89 -7.09
N SER A 31 6.16 -12.81 -7.21
CA SER A 31 5.46 -11.55 -7.48
C SER A 31 5.64 -10.54 -6.35
N VAL A 32 5.61 -10.96 -5.07
CA VAL A 32 5.92 -10.08 -3.93
C VAL A 32 7.32 -9.46 -4.08
N THR A 33 8.32 -10.27 -4.42
CA THR A 33 9.68 -9.78 -4.67
C THR A 33 9.75 -8.79 -5.84
N LEU A 34 9.00 -9.04 -6.90
CA LEU A 34 8.92 -8.15 -8.07
C LEU A 34 8.24 -6.83 -7.73
N CYS A 35 7.13 -6.85 -7.00
CA CYS A 35 6.42 -5.66 -6.53
C CYS A 35 7.36 -4.79 -5.69
N ARG A 36 8.02 -5.39 -4.69
CA ARG A 36 8.98 -4.70 -3.81
C ARG A 36 10.09 -4.01 -4.59
N ARG A 37 10.74 -4.72 -5.52
CA ARG A 37 11.82 -4.15 -6.33
C ARG A 37 11.34 -3.04 -7.25
N ARG A 38 10.15 -3.19 -7.84
CA ARG A 38 9.55 -2.18 -8.72
C ARG A 38 9.23 -0.91 -7.94
N ALA A 39 8.63 -1.03 -6.76
CA ALA A 39 8.30 0.11 -5.91
C ALA A 39 9.55 0.89 -5.49
N ALA A 40 10.58 0.21 -4.99
CA ALA A 40 11.85 0.86 -4.64
C ALA A 40 12.44 1.63 -5.83
N ARG A 41 12.44 1.00 -7.01
CA ARG A 41 13.00 1.60 -8.23
C ARG A 41 12.21 2.84 -8.65
N LEU A 42 10.88 2.73 -8.75
CA LEU A 42 10.02 3.83 -9.20
C LEU A 42 10.09 5.02 -8.24
N VAL A 43 10.04 4.78 -6.94
CA VAL A 43 10.11 5.86 -5.94
C VAL A 43 11.45 6.59 -6.01
N ALA A 44 12.56 5.88 -6.24
CA ALA A 44 13.85 6.50 -6.49
C ALA A 44 13.89 7.26 -7.83
N GLU A 45 13.33 6.68 -8.91
CA GLU A 45 13.22 7.32 -10.24
C GLU A 45 12.35 8.59 -10.19
N TRP A 46 11.35 8.64 -9.31
CA TRP A 46 10.51 9.82 -9.08
C TRP A 46 11.14 10.85 -8.16
N GLY A 47 12.38 10.63 -7.72
CA GLY A 47 13.17 11.61 -6.99
C GLY A 47 13.25 11.38 -5.48
N HIS A 48 12.63 10.35 -4.90
CA HIS A 48 12.59 10.11 -3.45
C HIS A 48 13.39 8.86 -3.00
N PRO A 49 14.70 8.77 -3.28
CA PRO A 49 15.50 7.59 -2.95
C PRO A 49 15.52 7.26 -1.45
N GLU A 50 15.35 8.25 -0.57
CA GLU A 50 15.28 8.07 0.88
C GLU A 50 14.01 7.34 1.33
N SER A 51 12.89 7.50 0.61
CA SER A 51 11.62 6.82 0.89
C SER A 51 11.50 5.49 0.15
N ALA A 52 12.42 5.17 -0.77
CA ALA A 52 12.37 3.93 -1.57
C ALA A 52 12.41 2.66 -0.72
N GLY A 53 13.18 2.66 0.39
CA GLY A 53 13.26 1.52 1.31
C GLY A 53 11.95 1.27 2.08
N GLU A 54 11.34 2.34 2.59
CA GLU A 54 10.05 2.31 3.30
C GLU A 54 8.93 1.86 2.37
N ALA A 55 8.86 2.43 1.16
CA ALA A 55 7.90 2.03 0.13
C ALA A 55 8.03 0.55 -0.26
N ALA A 56 9.27 0.07 -0.41
CA ALA A 56 9.54 -1.33 -0.72
C ALA A 56 9.00 -2.27 0.38
N LEU A 57 9.22 -1.90 1.64
CA LEU A 57 8.77 -2.68 2.78
C LEU A 57 7.24 -2.69 2.86
N LEU A 58 6.59 -1.53 2.74
CA LEU A 58 5.13 -1.42 2.70
C LEU A 58 4.52 -2.28 1.59
N VAL A 59 5.05 -2.21 0.37
CA VAL A 59 4.59 -3.06 -0.75
C VAL A 59 4.79 -4.54 -0.46
N SER A 60 5.91 -4.92 0.16
CA SER A 60 6.19 -6.32 0.51
C SER A 60 5.17 -6.86 1.50
N GLU A 61 4.85 -6.11 2.55
CA GLU A 61 3.88 -6.52 3.57
C GLU A 61 2.46 -6.57 3.00
N LEU A 62 2.04 -5.54 2.26
CA LEU A 62 0.70 -5.50 1.65
C LEU A 62 0.51 -6.61 0.61
N ALA A 63 1.50 -6.86 -0.24
CA ALA A 63 1.45 -7.94 -1.23
C ALA A 63 1.52 -9.33 -0.58
N THR A 64 2.25 -9.48 0.54
CA THR A 64 2.27 -10.73 1.31
C THR A 64 0.91 -10.98 1.96
N ASN A 65 0.25 -9.94 2.50
CA ASN A 65 -1.11 -10.05 3.02
C ASN A 65 -2.10 -10.43 1.91
N ALA A 66 -1.98 -9.84 0.72
CA ALA A 66 -2.79 -10.22 -0.44
C ALA A 66 -2.54 -11.68 -0.87
N LEU A 67 -1.29 -12.15 -0.83
CA LEU A 67 -0.95 -13.54 -1.11
C LEU A 67 -1.54 -14.49 -0.06
N MET A 68 -1.37 -14.21 1.23
CA MET A 68 -1.77 -15.11 2.32
C MET A 68 -3.28 -15.14 2.55
N HIS A 69 -3.97 -14.02 2.33
CA HIS A 69 -5.40 -13.87 2.67
C HIS A 69 -6.30 -13.71 1.44
N GLY A 70 -5.74 -13.32 0.30
CA GLY A 70 -6.49 -13.09 -0.95
C GLY A 70 -6.64 -14.30 -1.86
N CYS A 71 -5.92 -15.40 -1.61
CA CYS A 71 -5.83 -16.50 -2.56
C CYS A 71 -7.16 -17.26 -2.75
N MET A 72 -7.93 -16.90 -3.78
CA MET A 72 -8.55 -17.90 -4.66
C MET A 72 -7.57 -18.15 -5.81
N ARG A 73 -7.30 -19.42 -6.13
CA ARG A 73 -6.36 -19.79 -7.19
C ARG A 73 -6.82 -19.18 -8.52
N GLY A 74 -5.90 -18.51 -9.23
CA GLY A 74 -6.13 -18.03 -10.61
C GLY A 74 -6.56 -16.57 -10.79
N ARG A 75 -6.63 -15.75 -9.73
CA ARG A 75 -6.90 -14.30 -9.87
C ARG A 75 -5.65 -13.47 -9.58
N LEU A 76 -5.47 -12.40 -10.36
CA LEU A 76 -4.39 -11.44 -10.18
C LEU A 76 -4.72 -10.49 -9.03
N PHE A 77 -3.70 -10.02 -8.33
CA PHE A 77 -3.81 -8.85 -7.43
C PHE A 77 -3.16 -7.65 -8.11
N ARG A 78 -3.65 -6.45 -7.80
CA ARG A 78 -3.17 -5.21 -8.39
C ARG A 78 -2.32 -4.45 -7.39
N VAL A 79 -1.16 -3.96 -7.82
CA VAL A 79 -0.41 -2.95 -7.08
C VAL A 79 -0.50 -1.65 -7.84
N ARG A 80 -0.83 -0.57 -7.14
CA ARG A 80 -0.86 0.79 -7.67
C ARG A 80 -0.06 1.71 -6.74
N LEU A 81 0.80 2.53 -7.33
CA LEU A 81 1.61 3.53 -6.67
C LEU A 81 1.21 4.89 -7.22
N VAL A 82 0.84 5.81 -6.34
CA VAL A 82 0.43 7.17 -6.70
C VAL A 82 1.29 8.14 -5.93
N LEU A 83 2.05 8.96 -6.63
CA LEU A 83 2.85 10.01 -6.05
C LEU A 83 2.13 11.34 -6.21
N THR A 84 1.89 12.03 -5.11
CA THR A 84 1.47 13.43 -5.09
C THR A 84 2.67 14.33 -4.74
N THR A 85 2.43 15.62 -4.55
CA THR A 85 3.48 16.57 -4.13
C THR A 85 4.06 16.27 -2.75
N ALA A 86 3.36 15.51 -1.89
CA ALA A 86 3.74 15.31 -0.50
C ALA A 86 3.61 13.86 -0.02
N THR A 87 2.88 13.01 -0.73
CA THR A 87 2.57 11.65 -0.28
C THR A 87 2.78 10.63 -1.40
N LEU A 88 3.29 9.46 -1.01
CA LEU A 88 3.24 8.25 -1.80
C LEU A 88 2.12 7.37 -1.26
N ARG A 89 1.09 7.16 -2.07
CA ARG A 89 0.00 6.23 -1.78
C ARG A 89 0.26 4.89 -2.49
N ILE A 90 0.25 3.82 -1.71
CA ILE A 90 0.47 2.45 -2.13
C ILE A 90 -0.84 1.69 -1.95
N GLU A 91 -1.39 1.17 -3.04
CA GLU A 91 -2.65 0.44 -3.05
C GLU A 91 -2.40 -1.00 -3.51
N VAL A 92 -2.92 -1.97 -2.75
CA VAL A 92 -2.95 -3.37 -3.14
C VAL A 92 -4.40 -3.83 -3.20
N GLY A 93 -4.90 -3.97 -4.43
CA GLY A 93 -6.25 -4.43 -4.75
C GLY A 93 -6.32 -5.95 -4.85
N ASP A 94 -7.22 -6.55 -4.08
CA ASP A 94 -7.60 -7.96 -4.16
C ASP A 94 -9.06 -8.04 -4.65
N PRO A 95 -9.36 -8.74 -5.76
CA PRO A 95 -10.72 -8.91 -6.26
C PRO A 95 -11.65 -9.77 -5.37
N ARG A 96 -11.25 -10.23 -4.18
CA ARG A 96 -12.15 -10.90 -3.21
C ARG A 96 -13.17 -9.95 -2.57
N GLY A 97 -14.45 -10.08 -2.94
CA GLY A 97 -15.55 -9.28 -2.38
C GLY A 97 -16.07 -9.68 -0.99
N GLU A 98 -15.55 -10.73 -0.33
CA GLU A 98 -16.25 -11.34 0.82
C GLU A 98 -15.51 -11.36 2.17
N ARG A 99 -14.25 -10.89 2.27
CA ARG A 99 -13.56 -10.83 3.58
C ARG A 99 -12.79 -9.52 3.76
N LEU A 100 -13.34 -8.63 4.58
CA LEU A 100 -12.60 -7.50 5.15
C LEU A 100 -11.45 -8.07 6.02
N PRO A 101 -10.20 -7.58 5.91
CA PRO A 101 -9.18 -7.88 6.88
C PRO A 101 -9.54 -7.07 8.13
N GLY A 102 -10.31 -7.68 9.04
CA GLY A 102 -10.51 -7.11 10.35
C GLY A 102 -9.17 -7.09 11.08
N LEU A 103 -8.89 -5.99 11.79
CA LEU A 103 -7.85 -5.95 12.82
C LEU A 103 -8.29 -6.91 13.94
N ARG A 104 -8.05 -8.21 13.79
CA ARG A 104 -8.24 -9.19 14.87
C ARG A 104 -7.05 -9.06 15.80
N GLU A 105 -7.32 -8.93 17.10
CA GLU A 105 -6.32 -9.13 18.14
C GLU A 105 -5.57 -10.44 17.85
N ALA A 106 -4.24 -10.34 17.74
CA ALA A 106 -3.37 -11.45 17.40
C ALA A 106 -3.51 -12.55 18.46
N GLY A 107 -4.15 -13.66 18.10
CA GLY A 107 -4.07 -14.89 18.88
C GLY A 107 -2.65 -15.44 18.80
N ALA A 108 -2.17 -16.07 19.88
CA ALA A 108 -0.78 -16.43 20.11
C ALA A 108 -0.11 -17.35 19.07
N ASP A 109 -0.86 -17.90 18.11
CA ASP A 109 -0.33 -18.76 17.03
C ASP A 109 -0.36 -18.10 15.63
N ASP A 110 -0.80 -16.86 15.54
CA ASP A 110 -0.95 -16.18 14.25
C ASP A 110 0.30 -15.38 13.89
N CYS A 111 1.07 -15.91 12.93
CA CYS A 111 2.04 -15.13 12.14
C CYS A 111 1.41 -13.89 11.44
N TYR A 112 0.09 -13.69 11.56
CA TYR A 112 -0.78 -12.74 10.87
C TYR A 112 -0.68 -11.29 11.39
N GLY A 113 -0.14 -11.06 12.59
CA GLY A 113 -0.09 -9.72 13.19
C GLY A 113 1.14 -8.88 12.81
N ARG A 114 2.24 -9.49 12.39
CA ARG A 114 3.53 -8.78 12.24
C ARG A 114 3.59 -7.84 11.03
N GLY A 115 2.99 -8.24 9.91
CA GLY A 115 3.05 -7.43 8.68
C GLY A 115 2.28 -6.12 8.80
N LEU A 116 1.09 -6.15 9.42
CA LEU A 116 0.35 -4.93 9.71
C LEU A 116 0.99 -4.08 10.80
N LEU A 117 1.69 -4.68 11.78
CA LEU A 117 2.50 -3.91 12.74
C LEU A 117 3.64 -3.15 12.05
N ILE A 118 4.25 -3.72 11.01
CA ILE A 118 5.26 -3.02 10.20
C ILE A 118 4.63 -1.88 9.42
N VAL A 119 3.48 -2.11 8.79
CA VAL A 119 2.72 -1.06 8.09
C VAL A 119 2.32 0.06 9.04
N ASP A 120 1.81 -0.27 10.21
CA ASP A 120 1.39 0.69 11.25
C ASP A 120 2.54 1.56 11.78
N ARG A 121 3.77 1.04 11.74
CA ARG A 121 4.97 1.77 12.17
C ARG A 121 5.59 2.67 11.11
N ILE A 122 5.34 2.39 9.83
CA ILE A 122 6.02 3.04 8.71
C ILE A 122 5.06 3.99 7.97
N ALA A 123 3.81 3.59 7.79
CA ALA A 123 2.81 4.40 7.10
C ALA A 123 2.26 5.48 8.03
N ASP A 124 2.13 6.70 7.53
CA ASP A 124 1.45 7.79 8.22
C ASP A 124 -0.06 7.54 8.30
N ARG A 125 -0.60 6.87 7.28
CA ARG A 125 -2.00 6.46 7.22
C ARG A 125 -2.11 5.15 6.46
N TRP A 126 -2.95 4.24 6.93
CA TRP A 126 -3.26 3.02 6.20
C TRP A 126 -4.71 2.62 6.46
N GLY A 127 -5.26 1.79 5.57
CA GLY A 127 -6.65 1.38 5.71
C GLY A 127 -7.08 0.36 4.66
N VAL A 128 -8.38 0.07 4.68
CA VAL A 128 -9.02 -0.86 3.77
C VAL A 128 -10.23 -0.18 3.16
N GLU A 129 -10.26 -0.13 1.84
CA GLU A 129 -11.37 0.38 1.05
C GLU A 129 -12.10 -0.79 0.41
N PRO A 130 -13.37 -1.05 0.78
CA PRO A 130 -14.18 -2.04 0.08
C PRO A 130 -14.44 -1.57 -1.36
N GLN A 131 -14.36 -2.49 -2.32
CA GLN A 131 -14.74 -2.22 -3.71
C GLN A 131 -16.00 -3.00 -4.07
N THR A 132 -16.69 -2.57 -5.14
CA THR A 132 -17.83 -3.30 -5.72
C THR A 132 -17.46 -4.77 -5.98
N VAL A 133 -16.21 -5.03 -6.37
CA VAL A 133 -15.62 -6.37 -6.42
C VAL A 133 -14.25 -6.30 -5.76
N GLY A 134 -14.16 -6.77 -4.52
CA GLY A 134 -12.88 -6.81 -3.84
C GLY A 134 -12.75 -5.91 -2.63
N LYS A 135 -11.48 -5.71 -2.27
CA LYS A 135 -11.02 -4.66 -1.38
C LYS A 135 -9.68 -4.14 -1.88
N THR A 136 -9.40 -2.89 -1.58
CA THR A 136 -8.05 -2.31 -1.68
C THR A 136 -7.54 -2.10 -0.27
N VAL A 137 -6.38 -2.67 0.04
CA VAL A 137 -5.63 -2.24 1.23
C VAL A 137 -4.66 -1.17 0.78
N PHE A 138 -4.63 -0.04 1.48
CA PHE A 138 -3.74 1.07 1.12
C PHE A 138 -2.85 1.46 2.29
N ALA A 139 -1.69 2.02 1.96
CA ALA A 139 -0.80 2.71 2.88
C ALA A 139 -0.32 4.01 2.22
N GLU A 140 -0.25 5.08 3.00
CA GLU A 140 0.25 6.39 2.61
C GLU A 140 1.51 6.67 3.42
N LEU A 141 2.54 7.11 2.70
CA LEU A 141 3.83 7.52 3.24
C LEU A 141 4.04 8.99 2.90
N ALA A 142 4.25 9.82 3.91
CA ALA A 142 4.70 11.19 3.75
C ALA A 142 6.11 11.17 3.16
N LEU A 143 6.27 11.88 2.05
CA LEU A 143 7.55 11.97 1.37
C LEU A 143 8.45 12.90 2.16
N ARG A 144 9.70 12.49 2.33
CA ARG A 144 10.69 13.41 2.86
C ARG A 144 10.93 14.50 1.82
N PRO A 145 11.00 15.78 2.22
CA PRO A 145 11.30 16.85 1.29
C PRO A 145 12.60 16.53 0.58
N LEU A 146 12.60 16.67 -0.75
CA LEU A 146 13.84 16.68 -1.52
C LEU A 146 14.73 17.75 -0.89
N LEU A 147 15.86 17.32 -0.31
CA LEU A 147 16.86 18.25 0.18
C LEU A 147 17.36 19.02 -1.04
N THR A 148 16.71 20.15 -1.31
CA THR A 148 17.14 21.05 -2.36
C THR A 148 18.42 21.65 -1.80
N GLY A 149 19.57 21.18 -2.29
CA GLY A 149 20.86 21.70 -1.87
C GLY A 149 20.88 23.23 -2.01
N PRO A 150 21.69 23.95 -1.20
CA PRO A 150 21.73 25.40 -1.28
C PRO A 150 22.08 25.83 -2.72
N GLN A 151 21.18 26.57 -3.36
CA GLN A 151 21.45 27.30 -4.59
C GLN A 151 22.65 28.20 -4.32
N ARG A 152 23.83 27.78 -4.78
CA ARG A 152 25.04 28.61 -4.73
C ARG A 152 24.83 29.72 -5.75
N SER A 153 24.55 30.91 -5.24
CA SER A 153 24.60 32.17 -5.98
C SER A 153 26.03 32.56 -6.31
#